data_AF-A0A4U0GFI4-F1
#
_entry.id   AF-A0A4U0GFI4-F1
#
_cell.length_a   1.000
_cell.length_b   1.000
_cell.length_c   1.000
_cell.angle_alpha   90.00
_cell.angle_beta   90.00
_cell.angle_gamma   90.00
#
_symmetry.space_group_name_H-M   'P 1'
#
loop_
_entity.id
_entity.type
_entity.pdbx_description
1 polymer ?
#
loop_
_entity_poly.entity_id
_entity_poly.type
_entity_poly.pdbx_seq_one_letter_code
_entity_poly.pdbx_strand_id
1 'polypeptide(L)'
;MTIQLRTAALLNPHLSLDGLLAAAIFKRTGDVEKAHADIPLSRRDGVWCGSSVQLERGHSVTAAFTQALRHRDFNSDRYSDHRKRGGRITVLIAGGQFKPALDLSTPWIGKLAFLGHGDADACMELVESLPGIGAKAAAHGFGRMEWVDVEPWETDGLSDQGRPLRSVPIETWKAWGHIVDDECGVDMLRSAPPYWSGAPRPCVFPAPPARR
;
A
#
# COMPACT_ATOMS: atom_id res chain seq x y z
N MET A 1 -0.90 16.39 -2.52
CA MET A 1 -2.24 15.75 -2.63
C MET A 1 -2.61 15.14 -1.29
N THR A 2 -3.81 15.45 -0.84
CA THR A 2 -4.43 14.94 0.38
C THR A 2 -5.69 14.16 0.03
N ILE A 3 -5.93 13.05 0.74
CA ILE A 3 -7.15 12.25 0.58
C ILE A 3 -7.72 11.96 1.97
N GLN A 4 -8.95 12.41 2.22
CA GLN A 4 -9.69 12.03 3.42
C GLN A 4 -10.47 10.75 3.15
N LEU A 5 -10.25 9.73 3.98
CA LEU A 5 -11.01 8.48 3.90
C LEU A 5 -12.36 8.62 4.60
N ARG A 6 -13.42 8.18 3.91
CA ARG A 6 -14.77 7.96 4.45
C ARG A 6 -14.90 6.61 5.13
N THR A 7 -14.24 5.59 4.57
CA THR A 7 -14.17 4.24 5.15
C THR A 7 -12.73 3.80 5.31
N ALA A 8 -12.47 2.92 6.27
CA ALA A 8 -11.11 2.46 6.53
C ALA A 8 -10.51 1.76 5.30
N ALA A 9 -9.22 1.97 5.04
CA ALA A 9 -8.47 1.42 3.92
C ALA A 9 -7.51 0.32 4.37
N LEU A 10 -7.44 -0.77 3.61
CA LEU A 10 -6.43 -1.81 3.78
C LEU A 10 -5.21 -1.45 2.95
N LEU A 11 -4.26 -0.74 3.56
CA LEU A 11 -3.11 -0.18 2.86
C LEU A 11 -1.97 -1.21 2.75
N ASN A 12 -1.29 -1.17 1.61
CA ASN A 12 0.03 -1.78 1.47
C ASN A 12 1.06 -0.79 2.04
N PRO A 13 2.03 -1.21 2.87
CA PRO A 13 3.08 -0.32 3.39
C PRO A 13 3.91 0.39 2.30
N HIS A 14 3.86 -0.10 1.06
CA HIS A 14 4.55 0.49 -0.07
C HIS A 14 3.61 1.15 -1.10
N LEU A 15 2.41 1.59 -0.68
CA LEU A 15 1.53 2.35 -1.56
C LEU A 15 2.19 3.69 -1.92
N SER A 16 2.52 3.88 -3.19
CA SER A 16 3.05 5.13 -3.73
C SER A 16 2.01 5.85 -4.60
N LEU A 17 2.19 7.16 -4.79
CA LEU A 17 1.29 7.97 -5.61
C LEU A 17 1.23 7.46 -7.06
N ASP A 18 2.38 7.15 -7.65
CA ASP A 18 2.44 6.61 -9.02
C ASP A 18 1.77 5.23 -9.11
N GLY A 19 1.87 4.39 -8.08
CA GLY A 19 1.17 3.10 -8.03
C GLY A 19 -0.35 3.27 -7.94
N LEU A 20 -0.82 4.29 -7.21
CA LEU A 20 -2.23 4.65 -7.13
C LEU A 20 -2.77 5.16 -8.48
N LEU A 21 -2.02 6.04 -9.14
CA LEU A 21 -2.37 6.59 -10.45
C LEU A 21 -2.35 5.50 -11.54
N ALA A 22 -1.35 4.62 -11.52
CA ALA A 22 -1.29 3.45 -12.40
C ALA A 22 -2.53 2.57 -12.24
N ALA A 23 -2.97 2.32 -11.01
CA ALA A 23 -4.17 1.54 -10.75
C ALA A 23 -5.44 2.22 -11.29
N ALA A 24 -5.52 3.56 -11.25
CA ALA A 24 -6.62 4.31 -11.83
C ALA A 24 -6.65 4.19 -13.36
N ILE A 25 -5.50 4.38 -14.01
CA ILE A 25 -5.35 4.24 -15.47
C ILE A 25 -5.70 2.81 -15.90
N PHE A 26 -5.18 1.80 -15.21
CA PHE A 26 -5.48 0.40 -15.51
C PHE A 26 -6.97 0.09 -15.38
N LYS A 27 -7.66 0.62 -14.35
CA LYS A 27 -9.11 0.41 -14.20
C LYS A 27 -9.93 1.05 -15.32
N ARG A 28 -9.48 2.20 -15.85
CA ARG A 28 -10.14 2.89 -16.97
C ARG A 28 -9.89 2.18 -18.31
N THR A 29 -8.69 1.64 -18.51
CA THR A 29 -8.22 1.19 -19.84
C THR A 29 -8.13 -0.32 -20.01
N GLY A 30 -7.95 -1.07 -18.92
CA GLY A 30 -7.59 -2.49 -18.94
C GLY A 30 -6.17 -2.78 -19.43
N ASP A 31 -5.33 -1.75 -19.63
CA ASP A 31 -4.03 -1.84 -20.28
C ASP A 31 -2.89 -1.59 -19.27
N VAL A 32 -2.05 -2.60 -19.05
CA VAL A 32 -0.93 -2.56 -18.08
C VAL A 32 0.22 -1.69 -18.56
N GLU A 33 0.48 -1.65 -19.88
CA GLU A 33 1.58 -0.85 -20.42
C GLU A 33 1.25 0.63 -20.30
N LYS A 34 0.03 1.01 -20.70
CA LYS A 34 -0.48 2.38 -20.51
C LYS A 34 -0.51 2.79 -19.05
N ALA A 35 -0.94 1.90 -18.15
CA ALA A 35 -0.97 2.17 -16.72
C ALA A 35 0.39 2.59 -16.14
N HIS A 36 1.50 2.15 -16.74
CA HIS A 36 2.84 2.52 -16.28
C HIS A 36 3.52 3.56 -17.15
N ALA A 37 3.03 3.85 -18.36
CA ALA A 37 3.58 4.86 -19.26
C ALA A 37 2.91 6.23 -19.06
N ASP A 38 1.60 6.26 -18.85
CA ASP A 38 0.76 7.47 -18.93
C ASP A 38 0.49 8.10 -17.56
N ILE A 39 1.33 7.84 -16.55
CA ILE A 39 1.16 8.42 -15.21
C ILE A 39 1.49 9.92 -15.29
N PRO A 40 0.60 10.83 -14.85
CA PRO A 40 0.77 12.28 -14.97
C PRO A 40 1.73 12.88 -13.94
N LEU A 41 2.82 12.16 -13.66
CA LEU A 41 3.93 12.63 -12.82
C LEU A 41 5.16 12.87 -13.68
N SER A 42 6.13 13.62 -13.18
CA SER A 42 7.44 13.69 -13.80
C SER A 42 8.28 12.45 -13.47
N ARG A 43 9.30 12.19 -14.28
CA ARG A 43 10.30 11.13 -14.01
C ARG A 43 11.67 11.74 -13.81
N ARG A 44 12.40 11.22 -12.81
CA ARG A 44 13.81 11.51 -12.57
C ARG A 44 14.56 10.19 -12.48
N ASP A 45 15.51 9.98 -13.39
CA ASP A 45 16.36 8.78 -13.44
C ASP A 45 15.57 7.46 -13.40
N GLY A 46 14.44 7.42 -14.10
CA GLY A 46 13.57 6.24 -14.18
C GLY A 46 12.66 6.02 -12.97
N VAL A 47 12.63 6.95 -12.00
CA VAL A 47 11.72 6.93 -10.85
C VAL A 47 10.65 8.00 -11.03
N TRP A 48 9.39 7.66 -10.79
CA TRP A 48 8.29 8.62 -10.80
C TRP A 48 8.37 9.55 -9.58
N CYS A 49 8.25 10.85 -9.83
CA CYS A 49 8.23 11.93 -8.84
C CYS A 49 6.92 11.94 -8.03
N GLY A 50 6.72 10.90 -7.21
CA GLY A 50 5.57 10.76 -6.32
C GLY A 50 5.94 9.96 -5.09
N SER A 51 5.56 10.42 -3.90
CA SER A 51 5.97 9.81 -2.64
C SER A 51 5.25 8.49 -2.34
N SER A 52 5.75 7.76 -1.35
CA SER A 52 4.93 6.81 -0.61
C SER A 52 3.83 7.54 0.18
N VAL A 53 2.79 6.80 0.53
CA VAL A 53 1.70 7.31 1.36
C VAL A 53 2.22 7.74 2.74
N GLN A 54 1.85 8.94 3.15
CA GLN A 54 2.04 9.45 4.49
C GLN A 54 0.72 9.36 5.25
N LEU A 55 0.73 8.72 6.41
CA LEU A 55 -0.46 8.52 7.23
C LEU A 55 -0.62 9.71 8.18
N GLU A 56 -1.62 10.55 7.95
CA GLU A 56 -1.90 11.73 8.77
C GLU A 56 -3.19 11.53 9.58
N ARG A 57 -3.19 12.02 10.84
CA ARG A 57 -4.38 12.19 11.68
C ARG A 57 -5.38 11.03 11.56
N GLY A 58 -4.95 9.84 11.95
CA GLY A 58 -5.79 8.64 11.86
C GLY A 58 -5.47 7.62 12.92
N HIS A 59 -6.14 6.50 12.82
CA HIS A 59 -5.94 5.37 13.71
C HIS A 59 -6.06 4.05 12.96
N SER A 60 -5.34 3.07 13.48
CA SER A 60 -5.37 1.69 13.04
C SER A 60 -6.15 0.88 14.07
N VAL A 61 -7.11 0.09 13.62
CA VAL A 61 -7.79 -0.88 14.48
C VAL A 61 -7.55 -2.27 13.92
N THR A 62 -7.05 -3.18 14.74
CA THR A 62 -7.00 -4.60 14.36
C THR A 62 -8.43 -5.13 14.35
N ALA A 63 -8.90 -5.51 13.17
CA ALA A 63 -10.23 -6.06 12.96
C ALA A 63 -10.13 -7.48 12.40
N ALA A 64 -11.00 -8.36 12.88
CA ALA A 64 -11.18 -9.70 12.35
C ALA A 64 -12.31 -9.67 11.31
N PHE A 65 -12.04 -10.22 10.13
CA PHE A 65 -12.99 -10.32 9.04
C PHE A 65 -13.28 -11.79 8.74
N THR A 66 -14.55 -12.15 8.65
CA THR A 66 -14.95 -13.48 8.17
C THR A 66 -14.62 -13.60 6.69
N GLN A 67 -13.82 -14.60 6.33
CA GLN A 67 -13.51 -14.90 4.94
C GLN A 67 -14.71 -15.57 4.27
N ALA A 68 -14.96 -15.21 3.00
CA ALA A 68 -15.82 -16.00 2.14
C ALA A 68 -15.15 -17.37 1.87
N LEU A 69 -15.93 -18.44 1.97
CA LEU A 69 -15.47 -19.79 1.62
C LEU A 69 -15.10 -19.84 0.13
N ARG A 70 -13.93 -20.37 -0.19
CA ARG A 70 -13.51 -20.62 -1.57
C ARG A 70 -13.76 -22.09 -1.92
N HIS A 71 -13.79 -22.42 -3.21
CA HIS A 71 -13.98 -23.80 -3.67
C HIS A 71 -13.01 -24.81 -3.00
N ARG A 72 -11.73 -24.40 -2.81
CA ARG A 72 -10.71 -25.19 -2.10
C ARG A 72 -11.03 -25.47 -0.62
N ASP A 73 -11.90 -24.68 -0.01
CA ASP A 73 -12.28 -24.81 1.39
C ASP A 73 -13.43 -25.82 1.58
N PHE A 74 -14.02 -26.31 0.48
CA PHE A 74 -15.02 -27.40 0.46
C PHE A 74 -14.40 -28.80 0.29
N ASN A 75 -13.08 -28.95 0.45
CA ASN A 75 -12.45 -30.28 0.37
C ASN A 75 -12.61 -31.04 1.70
N SER A 76 -13.16 -32.26 1.63
CA SER A 76 -13.34 -33.19 2.75
C SER A 76 -12.05 -33.48 3.53
N ASP A 77 -10.89 -33.35 2.88
CA ASP A 77 -9.58 -33.66 3.46
C ASP A 77 -9.15 -32.70 4.58
N ARG A 78 -9.75 -31.50 4.66
CA ARG A 78 -9.52 -30.55 5.77
C ARG A 78 -10.35 -30.84 7.02
N TYR A 79 -11.31 -31.76 6.92
CA TYR A 79 -12.14 -32.20 8.04
C TYR A 79 -11.56 -33.45 8.71
N SER A 80 -10.24 -33.62 8.68
CA SER A 80 -9.60 -34.71 9.42
C SER A 80 -9.74 -34.46 10.92
N ASP A 81 -10.39 -35.39 11.63
CA ASP A 81 -10.48 -35.41 13.08
C ASP A 81 -9.09 -35.22 13.71
N HIS A 82 -8.87 -34.06 14.34
CA HIS A 82 -7.68 -33.82 15.15
C HIS A 82 -7.74 -34.60 16.48
N ARG A 83 -7.90 -35.93 16.43
CA ARG A 83 -7.57 -36.80 17.56
C ARG A 83 -6.05 -36.96 17.60
N LYS A 84 -5.37 -36.07 18.34
CA LYS A 84 -3.95 -36.27 18.65
C LYS A 84 -3.78 -37.57 19.45
N ARG A 85 -2.90 -38.46 18.97
CA ARG A 85 -2.33 -39.59 19.71
C ARG A 85 -1.82 -39.11 21.09
N GLY A 86 -2.45 -39.57 22.17
CA GLY A 86 -1.79 -39.85 23.44
C GLY A 86 -1.36 -38.69 24.36
N GLY A 87 -1.98 -37.51 24.32
CA GLY A 87 -1.65 -36.41 25.25
C GLY A 87 -2.84 -35.95 26.10
N ARG A 88 -2.64 -35.77 27.41
CA ARG A 88 -3.62 -35.18 28.34
C ARG A 88 -4.16 -33.87 27.77
N ILE A 89 -5.47 -33.81 27.61
CA ILE A 89 -6.22 -32.64 27.14
C ILE A 89 -6.06 -31.53 28.18
N THR A 90 -5.13 -30.60 27.93
CA THR A 90 -5.25 -29.26 28.51
C THR A 90 -6.42 -28.62 27.78
N VAL A 91 -7.45 -28.23 28.52
CA VAL A 91 -8.67 -27.62 27.97
C VAL A 91 -8.30 -26.23 27.41
N LEU A 92 -7.75 -26.20 26.21
CA LEU A 92 -8.23 -25.24 25.23
C LEU A 92 -9.56 -25.82 24.78
N ILE A 93 -10.67 -25.22 25.20
CA ILE A 93 -12.01 -25.58 24.73
C ILE A 93 -11.94 -25.54 23.21
N ALA A 94 -11.99 -26.73 22.63
CA ALA A 94 -11.81 -26.97 21.22
C ALA A 94 -12.82 -26.10 20.46
N GLY A 95 -12.36 -25.06 19.77
CA GLY A 95 -13.23 -24.41 18.79
C GLY A 95 -13.60 -25.47 17.75
N GLY A 96 -14.90 -25.76 17.66
CA GLY A 96 -15.43 -26.92 16.96
C GLY A 96 -15.11 -26.96 15.47
N GLN A 97 -15.58 -28.02 14.81
CA GLN A 97 -15.40 -28.33 13.38
C GLN A 97 -15.89 -27.23 12.40
N PHE A 98 -16.45 -26.12 12.91
CA PHE A 98 -16.99 -24.99 12.15
C PHE A 98 -16.34 -23.66 12.57
N LYS A 99 -15.01 -23.60 12.69
CA LYS A 99 -14.35 -22.31 12.93
C LYS A 99 -14.51 -21.41 11.69
N PRO A 100 -15.02 -20.18 11.85
CA PRO A 100 -14.96 -19.22 10.75
C PRO A 100 -13.49 -18.98 10.41
N ALA A 101 -13.16 -19.04 9.11
CA ALA A 101 -11.87 -18.58 8.65
C ALA A 101 -11.84 -17.06 8.82
N LEU A 102 -10.99 -16.58 9.72
CA LEU A 102 -10.86 -15.15 10.03
C LEU A 102 -9.58 -14.62 9.43
N ASP A 103 -9.67 -13.51 8.70
CA ASP A 103 -8.52 -12.65 8.38
C ASP A 103 -8.41 -11.56 9.43
N LEU A 104 -7.28 -11.52 10.12
CA LEU A 104 -6.91 -10.33 10.88
C LEU A 104 -6.28 -9.33 9.92
N SER A 105 -6.78 -8.11 9.92
CA SER A 105 -6.12 -7.01 9.24
C SER A 105 -6.24 -5.74 10.05
N THR A 106 -5.34 -4.81 9.78
CA THR A 106 -5.24 -3.53 10.50
C THR A 106 -5.56 -2.41 9.52
N PRO A 107 -6.84 -2.21 9.16
CA PRO A 107 -7.23 -1.10 8.29
C PRO A 107 -6.90 0.25 8.95
N TRP A 108 -6.53 1.21 8.12
CA TRP A 108 -6.29 2.60 8.50
C TRP A 108 -7.53 3.44 8.21
N ILE A 109 -7.94 4.27 9.16
CA ILE A 109 -8.93 5.33 8.93
C ILE A 109 -8.32 6.68 9.30
N GLY A 110 -8.47 7.66 8.42
CA GLY A 110 -7.88 8.97 8.60
C GLY A 110 -7.55 9.63 7.26
N LYS A 111 -6.54 10.48 7.30
CA LYS A 111 -6.06 11.25 6.15
C LYS A 111 -4.84 10.55 5.54
N LEU A 112 -4.79 10.47 4.22
CA LEU A 112 -3.63 10.03 3.47
C LEU A 112 -3.03 11.26 2.78
N ALA A 113 -1.71 11.42 2.84
CA ALA A 113 -1.00 12.47 2.13
C ALA A 113 0.02 11.86 1.16
N PHE A 114 0.12 12.49 -0.01
CA PHE A 114 1.08 12.18 -1.05
C PHE A 114 1.70 13.48 -1.55
N LEU A 115 3.01 13.45 -1.74
CA LEU A 115 3.79 14.51 -2.37
C LEU A 115 4.16 14.06 -3.78
N GLY A 116 4.29 14.99 -4.72
CA GLY A 116 4.63 14.64 -6.09
C GLY A 116 4.80 15.86 -6.97
N HIS A 117 5.44 15.65 -8.11
CA HIS A 117 5.68 16.68 -9.11
C HIS A 117 5.13 16.22 -10.47
N GLY A 118 4.21 16.97 -11.05
CA GLY A 118 3.48 16.58 -12.26
C GLY A 118 2.24 17.44 -12.53
N ASP A 119 1.33 16.92 -13.33
CA ASP A 119 0.05 17.54 -13.63
C ASP A 119 -0.95 17.25 -12.49
N ALA A 120 -1.17 18.25 -11.65
CA ALA A 120 -2.01 18.16 -10.47
C ALA A 120 -3.48 17.83 -10.80
N ASP A 121 -4.02 18.44 -11.86
CA ASP A 121 -5.42 18.29 -12.26
C ASP A 121 -5.66 16.88 -12.79
N ALA A 122 -4.78 16.38 -13.67
CA ALA A 122 -4.85 15.01 -14.17
C ALA A 122 -4.65 13.97 -13.05
N CYS A 123 -3.77 14.24 -12.07
CA CYS A 123 -3.62 13.38 -10.90
C CYS A 123 -4.92 13.30 -10.09
N MET A 124 -5.55 14.45 -9.82
CA MET A 124 -6.80 14.53 -9.06
C MET A 124 -7.93 13.78 -9.77
N GLU A 125 -8.11 14.02 -11.07
CA GLU A 125 -9.15 13.37 -11.87
C GLU A 125 -9.02 11.83 -11.87
N LEU A 126 -7.78 11.33 -11.99
CA LEU A 126 -7.50 9.90 -11.91
C LEU A 126 -7.85 9.33 -10.53
N VAL A 127 -7.41 9.98 -9.46
CA VAL A 127 -7.65 9.52 -8.09
C VAL A 127 -9.15 9.52 -7.78
N GLU A 128 -9.88 10.59 -8.10
CA GLU A 128 -11.32 10.67 -7.86
C GLU A 128 -12.13 9.61 -8.62
N SER A 129 -11.63 9.13 -9.76
CA SER A 129 -12.27 8.04 -10.49
C SER A 129 -12.14 6.66 -9.85
N LEU A 130 -11.32 6.51 -8.82
CA LEU A 130 -11.18 5.25 -8.10
C LEU A 130 -12.39 5.01 -7.19
N PRO A 131 -12.92 3.77 -7.13
CA PRO A 131 -13.98 3.42 -6.18
C PRO A 131 -13.50 3.45 -4.71
N GLY A 132 -12.18 3.54 -4.49
CA GLY A 132 -11.53 3.60 -3.19
C GLY A 132 -10.07 3.15 -3.25
N ILE A 133 -9.36 3.30 -2.13
CA ILE A 133 -7.92 3.08 -1.98
C ILE A 133 -7.63 1.79 -1.22
N GLY A 134 -6.62 1.06 -1.68
CA GLY A 134 -6.11 -0.13 -1.02
C GLY A 134 -6.83 -1.42 -1.40
N ALA A 135 -6.53 -2.49 -0.66
CA ALA A 135 -7.08 -3.80 -0.92
C ALA A 135 -8.60 -3.82 -0.64
N LYS A 136 -9.33 -4.63 -1.41
CA LYS A 136 -10.79 -4.82 -1.27
C LYS A 136 -11.65 -3.57 -1.51
N ALA A 137 -11.07 -2.46 -1.99
CA ALA A 137 -11.81 -1.23 -2.22
C ALA A 137 -13.01 -1.40 -3.17
N ALA A 138 -12.78 -2.04 -4.33
CA ALA A 138 -13.82 -2.26 -5.32
C ALA A 138 -14.89 -3.29 -4.89
N ALA A 139 -14.51 -4.31 -4.12
CA ALA A 139 -15.39 -5.45 -3.81
C ALA A 139 -16.17 -5.30 -2.50
N HIS A 140 -15.61 -4.61 -1.51
CA HIS A 140 -16.16 -4.57 -0.14
C HIS A 140 -16.30 -3.15 0.41
N GLY A 141 -16.06 -2.11 -0.40
CA GLY A 141 -16.27 -0.71 0.00
C GLY A 141 -15.23 -0.16 0.98
N PHE A 142 -14.06 -0.79 1.09
CA PHE A 142 -12.93 -0.26 1.86
C PHE A 142 -12.29 0.94 1.15
N GLY A 143 -11.69 1.84 1.93
CA GLY A 143 -10.94 2.98 1.44
C GLY A 143 -11.72 3.92 0.55
N ARG A 144 -13.05 4.04 0.73
CA ARG A 144 -13.84 5.07 0.05
C ARG A 144 -13.31 6.43 0.46
N MET A 145 -13.21 7.33 -0.50
CA MET A 145 -12.75 8.69 -0.30
C MET A 145 -13.95 9.58 0.04
N GLU A 146 -13.80 10.44 1.04
CA GLU A 146 -14.76 11.51 1.36
C GLU A 146 -14.49 12.71 0.44
N TRP A 147 -13.23 13.12 0.34
CA TRP A 147 -12.76 14.19 -0.54
C TRP A 147 -11.27 14.01 -0.85
N VAL A 148 -10.85 14.64 -1.95
CA VAL A 148 -9.47 14.74 -2.43
C VAL A 148 -9.15 16.21 -2.59
N ASP A 149 -7.93 16.62 -2.24
CA ASP A 149 -7.46 17.99 -2.41
C ASP A 149 -5.99 18.01 -2.85
N VAL A 150 -5.61 19.03 -3.61
CA VAL A 150 -4.25 19.19 -4.11
C VAL A 150 -3.78 20.61 -3.89
N GLU A 151 -2.83 20.77 -2.97
CA GLU A 151 -2.18 22.04 -2.69
C GLU A 151 -0.77 22.06 -3.30
N PRO A 152 -0.29 23.23 -3.79
CA PRO A 152 1.09 23.40 -4.19
C PRO A 152 2.07 23.12 -3.04
N TRP A 153 3.21 22.50 -3.35
CA TRP A 153 4.27 22.21 -2.38
C TRP A 153 5.65 22.27 -3.02
N GLU A 154 6.67 22.63 -2.24
CA GLU A 154 8.06 22.77 -2.69
C GLU A 154 8.84 21.45 -2.52
N THR A 155 8.49 20.42 -3.29
CA THR A 155 9.20 19.13 -3.31
C THR A 155 9.09 18.45 -4.68
N ASP A 156 10.05 17.59 -5.01
CA ASP A 156 9.96 16.70 -6.17
C ASP A 156 9.20 15.40 -5.87
N GLY A 157 8.77 15.19 -4.62
CA GLY A 157 8.06 13.99 -4.17
C GLY A 157 8.94 12.75 -4.01
N LEU A 158 10.26 12.87 -4.21
CA LEU A 158 11.24 11.80 -4.05
C LEU A 158 12.01 11.97 -2.74
N SER A 159 12.36 13.20 -2.40
CA SER A 159 13.02 13.55 -1.14
C SER A 159 12.50 14.85 -0.53
N ASP A 160 12.63 14.95 0.79
CA ASP A 160 12.38 16.17 1.54
C ASP A 160 13.49 16.35 2.58
N GLN A 161 14.20 17.49 2.52
CA GLN A 161 15.31 17.81 3.42
C GLN A 161 16.36 16.68 3.56
N GLY A 162 16.66 15.98 2.46
CA GLY A 162 17.61 14.87 2.45
C GLY A 162 17.06 13.54 2.97
N ARG A 163 15.75 13.45 3.27
CA ARG A 163 15.07 12.21 3.66
C ARG A 163 14.32 11.61 2.47
N PRO A 164 14.35 10.27 2.28
CA PRO A 164 13.58 9.63 1.24
C PRO A 164 12.09 9.71 1.56
N LEU A 165 11.28 10.10 0.57
CA LEU A 165 9.81 10.09 0.64
C LEU A 165 9.21 8.80 0.06
N ARG A 166 10.03 7.97 -0.58
CA ARG A 166 9.65 6.68 -1.17
C ARG A 166 10.85 5.74 -1.27
N SER A 167 10.62 4.51 -1.75
CA SER A 167 11.72 3.62 -2.13
C SER A 167 12.48 4.16 -3.34
N VAL A 168 13.78 4.40 -3.20
CA VAL A 168 14.69 4.84 -4.25
C VAL A 168 15.95 3.95 -4.24
N PRO A 169 16.48 3.52 -5.40
CA PRO A 169 17.71 2.71 -5.42
C PRO A 169 18.87 3.46 -4.77
N ILE A 170 19.70 2.76 -3.99
CA ILE A 170 20.83 3.38 -3.26
C ILE A 170 21.76 4.13 -4.22
N GLU A 171 22.06 3.54 -5.38
CA GLU A 171 22.95 4.17 -6.36
C GLU A 171 22.35 5.46 -6.93
N THR A 172 21.05 5.45 -7.23
CA THR A 172 20.33 6.65 -7.67
C THR A 172 20.29 7.72 -6.59
N TRP A 173 20.05 7.33 -5.33
CA TRP A 173 20.03 8.24 -4.19
C TRP A 173 21.38 8.95 -3.98
N LYS A 174 22.47 8.19 -4.03
CA LYS A 174 23.84 8.73 -3.93
C LYS A 174 24.19 9.62 -5.13
N ALA A 175 23.75 9.24 -6.34
CA ALA A 175 23.96 10.04 -7.54
C ALA A 175 23.27 11.41 -7.46
N TRP A 176 22.19 11.54 -6.68
CA TRP A 176 21.54 12.82 -6.39
C TRP A 176 22.27 13.65 -5.32
N GLY A 177 23.40 13.17 -4.81
CA GLY A 177 24.18 13.85 -3.77
C GLY A 177 23.62 13.66 -2.36
N HIS A 178 22.65 12.77 -2.17
CA HIS A 178 22.13 12.45 -0.85
C HIS A 178 23.03 11.44 -0.12
N ILE A 179 23.06 11.55 1.21
CA ILE A 179 23.77 10.65 2.09
C ILE A 179 22.78 9.57 2.56
N VAL A 180 23.28 8.35 2.77
CA VAL A 180 22.53 7.29 3.46
C VAL A 180 22.94 7.35 4.92
N ASP A 181 22.04 7.80 5.78
CA ASP A 181 22.23 7.94 7.23
C ASP A 181 21.20 7.11 8.02
N ASP A 182 21.18 7.28 9.33
CA ASP A 182 20.28 6.53 10.23
C ASP A 182 18.79 6.89 10.05
N GLU A 183 18.47 7.97 9.32
CA GLU A 183 17.09 8.34 8.99
C GLU A 183 16.60 7.66 7.71
N CYS A 184 17.53 7.07 6.94
CA CYS A 184 17.24 6.28 5.76
C CYS A 184 17.06 4.80 6.12
N GLY A 185 15.84 4.27 5.98
CA GLY A 185 15.66 2.82 5.97
C GLY A 185 16.36 2.21 4.74
N VAL A 186 17.02 1.06 4.89
CA VAL A 186 17.63 0.33 3.77
C VAL A 186 17.10 -1.09 3.72
N ASP A 187 16.52 -1.50 2.58
CA ASP A 187 15.99 -2.85 2.37
C ASP A 187 15.97 -3.22 0.88
N MET A 188 15.74 -4.50 0.59
CA MET A 188 15.57 -5.05 -0.75
C MET A 188 14.14 -4.80 -1.24
N LEU A 189 13.95 -3.67 -1.93
CA LEU A 189 12.64 -3.20 -2.39
C LEU A 189 12.58 -3.05 -3.91
N ARG A 190 11.36 -2.84 -4.41
CA ARG A 190 11.11 -2.42 -5.79
C ARG A 190 10.85 -0.92 -5.79
N SER A 191 11.51 -0.20 -6.69
CA SER A 191 11.46 1.26 -6.76
C SER A 191 10.71 1.77 -8.00
N ALA A 192 10.23 0.88 -8.87
CA ALA A 192 9.56 1.22 -10.12
C ALA A 192 8.39 0.26 -10.39
N PRO A 193 7.31 0.73 -11.04
CA PRO A 193 6.21 -0.12 -11.44
C PRO A 193 6.60 -1.06 -12.60
N PRO A 194 5.98 -2.24 -12.73
CA PRO A 194 4.98 -2.81 -11.82
C PRO A 194 5.61 -3.36 -10.54
N TYR A 195 5.17 -2.89 -9.38
CA TYR A 195 5.74 -3.24 -8.06
C TYR A 195 5.53 -4.70 -7.64
N TRP A 196 4.68 -5.46 -8.34
CA TRP A 196 4.50 -6.89 -8.12
C TRP A 196 5.42 -7.75 -9.00
N SER A 197 6.14 -7.13 -9.94
CA SER A 197 7.03 -7.80 -10.88
C SER A 197 8.46 -7.28 -10.74
N GLY A 198 9.44 -8.03 -11.23
CA GLY A 198 10.85 -7.64 -11.17
C GLY A 198 11.58 -8.03 -9.88
N ALA A 199 12.91 -7.99 -9.98
CA ALA A 199 13.82 -8.35 -8.90
C ALA A 199 13.90 -7.19 -7.88
N PRO A 200 13.77 -7.46 -6.57
CA PRO A 200 14.10 -6.49 -5.54
C PRO A 200 15.55 -6.06 -5.65
N ARG A 201 15.84 -4.80 -5.33
CA ARG A 201 17.20 -4.25 -5.28
C ARG A 201 17.40 -3.39 -4.03
N PRO A 202 18.65 -3.15 -3.61
CA PRO A 202 18.92 -2.29 -2.46
C PRO A 202 18.35 -0.89 -2.69
N CYS A 203 17.41 -0.47 -1.84
CA CYS A 203 16.78 0.83 -1.88
C CYS A 203 16.87 1.52 -0.53
N VAL A 204 17.04 2.84 -0.54
CA VAL A 204 16.64 3.68 0.60
C VAL A 204 15.13 3.82 0.61
N PHE A 205 14.51 3.96 1.78
CA PHE A 205 13.07 4.21 1.92
C PHE A 205 12.79 5.04 3.20
N PRO A 206 11.60 5.66 3.32
CA PRO A 206 11.23 6.41 4.52
C PRO A 206 11.24 5.44 5.71
N ALA A 207 12.16 5.64 6.65
CA ALA A 207 12.16 4.83 7.86
C ALA A 207 10.80 5.02 8.56
N PRO A 208 10.16 3.94 9.07
CA PRO A 208 8.98 4.12 9.90
C PRO A 208 9.36 5.03 11.07
N PRO A 209 8.49 5.98 11.47
CA PRO A 209 8.78 6.82 12.62
C PRO A 209 9.10 5.91 13.80
N ALA A 210 10.20 6.18 14.50
CA ALA A 210 10.58 5.44 15.68
C ALA A 210 9.36 5.31 16.59
N ARG A 211 8.95 4.09 16.91
CA ARG A 211 7.84 3.85 17.84
C ARG A 211 8.23 4.49 19.17
N ARG A 212 7.69 5.68 19.46
CA ARG A 212 7.75 6.31 20.77
C ARG A 212 6.70 5.70 21.67
#